data_AF-A0A2W4ISS0-F1
#
_entry.id   AF-A0A2W4ISS0-F1
#
_cell.length_a   1.000
_cell.length_b   1.000
_cell.length_c   1.000
_cell.angle_alpha   90.00
_cell.angle_beta   90.00
_cell.angle_gamma   90.00
#
_symmetry.space_group_name_H-M   'P 1'
#
loop_
_entity.id
_entity.type
_entity.pdbx_description
1 polymer ?
#
loop_
_entity_poly.entity_id
_entity_poly.type
_entity_poly.pdbx_seq_one_letter_code
_entity_poly.pdbx_strand_id
1 'polypeptide(L)'
;MNTKRFAIVGLAFGVLASTAVPVQAQFLKKLLQGSSQQNDFQNNTFGNQFGQQYGNGYNNYGQQFGGGFNQFGGYPNNGMSNFNSGNMTSSLNTLDTNADQLSGRIQRFLQSTGRWAPQPKGNDMQVCVAMQALKQQIGQVKRSAGGNITPQFQMQLSQLQQSANNLVNTMQIAGIDPGTRGQAQMLRDNISQMMSMSSITPGGNTINPFWNMGQPYGGSPMLHVNQSGRGQLTVMGQQYMRFRDLSVETIDPVSRRVRASFSGGRDGVILSGPITNQTMNGITIAVDSSDKGSVNGVLNISFVSNGSIGNVSSTGQMNGQGYAIQFNGN
;
A
#
# COMPACT_ATOMS: atom_id res chain seq x y z
N MET A 1 -24.66 -82.30 -22.93
CA MET A 1 -25.55 -81.44 -23.75
C MET A 1 -26.38 -80.56 -22.82
N ASN A 2 -26.09 -79.26 -22.77
CA ASN A 2 -27.05 -78.16 -22.70
C ASN A 2 -26.31 -76.85 -22.38
N THR A 3 -26.00 -76.16 -23.46
CA THR A 3 -25.38 -74.84 -23.57
C THR A 3 -26.34 -73.79 -23.03
N LYS A 4 -26.01 -73.12 -21.92
CA LYS A 4 -26.74 -71.92 -21.48
C LYS A 4 -25.97 -70.67 -21.90
N ARG A 5 -26.73 -69.81 -22.56
CA ARG A 5 -26.32 -68.62 -23.31
C ARG A 5 -25.91 -67.49 -22.36
N PHE A 6 -24.85 -66.77 -22.74
CA PHE A 6 -24.43 -65.50 -22.16
C PHE A 6 -25.45 -64.40 -22.49
N ALA A 7 -25.90 -63.68 -21.46
CA ALA A 7 -26.59 -62.41 -21.61
C ALA A 7 -25.65 -61.29 -21.16
N ILE A 8 -25.13 -60.52 -22.12
CA ILE A 8 -24.39 -59.29 -21.90
C ILE A 8 -25.42 -58.19 -21.66
N VAL A 9 -25.54 -57.73 -20.42
CA VAL A 9 -26.31 -56.52 -20.08
C VAL A 9 -25.32 -55.38 -20.03
N GLY A 10 -25.30 -54.57 -21.09
CA GLY A 10 -24.61 -53.29 -21.12
C GLY A 10 -25.34 -52.28 -20.24
N LEU A 11 -24.79 -52.00 -19.06
CA LEU A 11 -25.20 -50.88 -18.24
C LEU A 11 -24.55 -49.61 -18.80
N ALA A 12 -25.38 -48.80 -19.47
CA ALA A 12 -25.02 -47.48 -19.95
C ALA A 12 -24.63 -46.57 -18.78
N PHE A 13 -23.41 -46.04 -18.84
CA PHE A 13 -22.94 -44.95 -18.01
C PHE A 13 -23.75 -43.68 -18.33
N GLY A 14 -24.70 -43.35 -17.46
CA GLY A 14 -25.36 -42.04 -17.43
C GLY A 14 -24.41 -40.99 -16.85
N VAL A 15 -23.60 -40.38 -17.71
CA VAL A 15 -22.88 -39.14 -17.38
C VAL A 15 -23.89 -38.00 -17.37
N LEU A 16 -24.46 -37.71 -16.20
CA LEU A 16 -25.10 -36.42 -15.93
C LEU A 16 -23.99 -35.37 -15.83
N ALA A 17 -23.58 -34.85 -16.98
CA ALA A 17 -22.77 -33.64 -17.07
C ALA A 17 -23.58 -32.47 -16.51
N SER A 18 -23.27 -32.06 -15.28
CA SER A 18 -23.81 -30.83 -14.70
C SER A 18 -23.30 -29.63 -15.51
N THR A 19 -24.13 -29.06 -16.35
CA THR A 19 -23.83 -27.86 -17.17
C THR A 19 -23.87 -26.55 -16.37
N ALA A 20 -23.73 -26.59 -15.05
CA ALA A 20 -23.75 -25.43 -14.19
C ALA A 20 -22.33 -24.87 -13.93
N VAL A 21 -21.58 -24.52 -14.97
CA VAL A 21 -20.41 -23.63 -14.82
C VAL A 21 -20.30 -22.68 -16.02
N PRO A 22 -20.84 -21.45 -15.93
CA PRO A 22 -20.20 -20.37 -16.70
C PRO A 22 -20.02 -19.03 -15.99
N VAL A 23 -20.64 -18.75 -14.83
CA VAL A 23 -20.64 -17.37 -14.29
C VAL A 23 -19.36 -17.06 -13.49
N GLN A 24 -18.86 -18.00 -12.69
CA GLN A 24 -17.73 -17.76 -11.77
C GLN A 24 -16.35 -17.80 -12.47
N ALA A 25 -16.17 -18.69 -13.46
CA ALA A 25 -14.95 -18.73 -14.28
C ALA A 25 -14.78 -17.47 -15.15
N GLN A 26 -15.89 -16.88 -15.61
CA GLN A 26 -15.85 -15.61 -16.36
C GLN A 26 -15.54 -14.42 -15.46
N PHE A 27 -16.02 -14.39 -14.22
CA PHE A 27 -15.65 -13.36 -13.25
C PHE A 27 -14.14 -13.35 -13.01
N LEU A 28 -13.52 -14.50 -12.79
CA LEU A 28 -12.08 -14.61 -12.54
C LEU A 28 -11.22 -14.26 -13.78
N LYS A 29 -11.69 -14.64 -14.97
CA LYS A 29 -11.07 -14.23 -16.24
C LYS A 29 -11.13 -12.72 -16.41
N LYS A 30 -12.27 -12.08 -16.12
CA LYS A 30 -12.43 -10.61 -16.10
C LYS A 30 -11.59 -9.94 -15.01
N LEU A 31 -11.42 -10.62 -13.87
CA LEU A 31 -10.63 -10.15 -12.72
C LEU A 31 -9.14 -10.02 -13.07
N LEU A 32 -8.60 -10.99 -13.82
CA LEU A 32 -7.18 -11.05 -14.19
C LEU A 32 -6.85 -10.36 -15.51
N GLN A 33 -7.84 -10.25 -16.41
CA GLN A 33 -7.70 -9.52 -17.67
C GLN A 33 -7.69 -8.00 -17.52
N GLY A 34 -7.81 -7.46 -16.29
CA GLY A 34 -7.52 -6.07 -15.95
C GLY A 34 -7.87 -5.07 -17.06
N SER A 35 -9.14 -4.67 -17.11
CA SER A 35 -9.71 -3.60 -17.94
C SER A 35 -8.72 -2.56 -18.48
N SER A 36 -8.17 -2.80 -19.66
CA SER A 36 -7.62 -1.77 -20.56
C SER A 36 -8.69 -1.18 -21.49
N GLN A 37 -9.96 -1.59 -21.36
CA GLN A 37 -11.11 -1.10 -22.14
C GLN A 37 -12.26 -0.57 -21.28
N GLN A 38 -11.98 0.21 -20.23
CA GLN A 38 -13.03 0.90 -19.47
C GLN A 38 -13.07 2.39 -19.81
N ASN A 39 -13.09 2.71 -21.11
CA ASN A 39 -13.28 4.09 -21.61
C ASN A 39 -14.56 4.29 -22.45
N ASP A 40 -15.40 3.27 -22.70
CA ASP A 40 -16.59 3.45 -23.57
C ASP A 40 -17.95 3.11 -22.93
N PHE A 41 -18.04 2.93 -21.59
CA PHE A 41 -19.31 2.53 -20.94
C PHE A 41 -19.86 3.50 -19.89
N GLN A 42 -19.38 4.75 -19.86
CA GLN A 42 -19.96 5.82 -19.03
C GLN A 42 -20.33 7.04 -19.86
N ASN A 43 -21.04 6.84 -20.97
CA ASN A 43 -21.92 7.87 -21.52
C ASN A 43 -22.98 7.25 -22.42
N ASN A 44 -24.02 6.63 -21.83
CA ASN A 44 -25.34 6.50 -22.46
C ASN A 44 -26.33 5.83 -21.52
N THR A 45 -27.29 6.61 -21.02
CA THR A 45 -28.60 6.11 -20.61
C THR A 45 -29.64 6.96 -21.31
N PHE A 46 -30.27 6.34 -22.32
CA PHE A 46 -31.62 6.57 -22.82
C PHE A 46 -32.12 8.02 -22.96
N GLY A 47 -32.02 8.54 -24.20
CA GLY A 47 -32.79 9.68 -24.70
C GLY A 47 -33.01 9.52 -26.20
N ASN A 48 -34.25 9.23 -26.58
CA ASN A 48 -34.73 8.96 -27.94
C ASN A 48 -34.57 10.13 -28.92
N GLN A 49 -34.26 9.75 -30.16
CA GLN A 49 -34.88 10.19 -31.43
C GLN A 49 -34.77 11.64 -31.93
N PHE A 50 -34.53 11.70 -33.25
CA PHE A 50 -34.69 12.78 -34.23
C PHE A 50 -33.54 13.76 -34.42
N GLY A 51 -33.07 13.85 -35.67
CA GLY A 51 -32.46 15.06 -36.22
C GLY A 51 -31.19 14.86 -37.03
N GLN A 52 -31.31 14.37 -38.27
CA GLN A 52 -30.33 14.68 -39.31
C GLN A 52 -30.29 16.18 -39.57
N GLN A 53 -29.10 16.70 -39.91
CA GLN A 53 -28.82 17.57 -41.08
C GLN A 53 -27.76 18.63 -40.77
N TYR A 54 -26.89 18.83 -41.76
CA TYR A 54 -25.88 19.88 -41.92
C TYR A 54 -24.62 19.73 -41.03
N GLY A 55 -23.39 19.85 -41.53
CA GLY A 55 -22.90 20.23 -42.85
C GLY A 55 -21.38 20.47 -42.75
N ASN A 56 -20.68 20.17 -43.84
CA ASN A 56 -19.26 20.41 -44.07
C ASN A 56 -18.84 21.88 -43.84
N GLY A 57 -17.57 22.13 -43.52
CA GLY A 57 -16.99 23.48 -43.71
C GLY A 57 -15.61 23.77 -43.11
N TYR A 58 -14.55 23.49 -43.89
CA TYR A 58 -13.38 24.34 -44.20
C TYR A 58 -12.52 25.08 -43.13
N ASN A 59 -11.21 24.80 -43.23
CA ASN A 59 -10.00 25.67 -43.30
C ASN A 59 -9.71 26.81 -42.30
N ASN A 60 -8.60 26.62 -41.57
CA ASN A 60 -7.29 27.31 -41.74
C ASN A 60 -7.27 28.83 -42.02
N TYR A 61 -6.90 29.61 -41.00
CA TYR A 61 -6.20 30.92 -41.00
C TYR A 61 -5.39 30.93 -39.68
N GLY A 62 -4.18 31.45 -39.54
CA GLY A 62 -3.46 32.51 -40.24
C GLY A 62 -2.61 33.23 -39.19
N GLN A 63 -1.37 33.57 -39.54
CA GLN A 63 -0.32 34.07 -38.67
C GLN A 63 -0.49 35.51 -38.14
N GLN A 64 0.29 35.81 -37.08
CA GLN A 64 1.09 37.03 -36.83
C GLN A 64 0.47 38.30 -36.20
N PHE A 65 1.39 39.09 -35.63
CA PHE A 65 1.34 40.31 -34.77
C PHE A 65 1.16 40.04 -33.27
N GLY A 66 2.03 40.45 -32.33
CA GLY A 66 3.16 41.39 -32.34
C GLY A 66 2.91 42.53 -31.34
N GLY A 67 3.77 42.71 -30.33
CA GLY A 67 3.81 43.94 -29.49
C GLY A 67 3.86 43.69 -27.98
N GLY A 68 4.98 44.05 -27.35
CA GLY A 68 5.28 43.80 -25.95
C GLY A 68 4.68 44.78 -24.94
N PHE A 69 4.78 44.40 -23.66
CA PHE A 69 4.69 45.29 -22.50
C PHE A 69 5.66 44.83 -21.41
N ASN A 70 6.23 45.83 -20.72
CA ASN A 70 7.39 45.79 -19.84
C ASN A 70 7.17 45.08 -18.49
N GLN A 71 8.17 44.26 -18.12
CA GLN A 71 9.05 44.43 -16.95
C GLN A 71 8.39 44.79 -15.60
N PHE A 72 8.17 43.79 -14.74
CA PHE A 72 8.21 43.93 -13.29
C PHE A 72 8.77 42.66 -12.62
N GLY A 73 9.85 42.84 -11.85
CA GLY A 73 10.17 42.05 -10.65
C GLY A 73 10.53 40.57 -10.84
N GLY A 74 11.72 40.29 -11.36
CA GLY A 74 12.33 38.97 -11.26
C GLY A 74 12.72 38.64 -9.82
N TYR A 75 11.85 37.89 -9.13
CA TYR A 75 12.31 37.03 -8.04
C TYR A 75 13.06 35.85 -8.66
N PRO A 76 14.27 35.49 -8.18
CA PRO A 76 14.88 34.23 -8.59
C PRO A 76 13.95 33.10 -8.15
N ASN A 77 13.36 32.41 -9.12
CA ASN A 77 12.59 31.20 -8.92
C ASN A 77 13.56 30.13 -8.39
N ASN A 78 13.63 30.01 -7.07
CA ASN A 78 14.47 29.04 -6.37
C ASN A 78 14.08 27.62 -6.81
N GLY A 79 14.91 27.02 -7.66
CA GLY A 79 15.22 25.59 -7.61
C GLY A 79 14.04 24.63 -7.64
N MET A 80 13.01 24.84 -8.47
CA MET A 80 12.13 23.74 -8.87
C MET A 80 12.97 22.77 -9.71
N SER A 81 13.53 21.77 -9.04
CA SER A 81 14.19 20.62 -9.64
C SER A 81 13.31 20.06 -10.74
N ASN A 82 13.78 20.17 -11.99
CA ASN A 82 13.11 19.72 -13.20
C ASN A 82 13.01 18.19 -13.13
N PHE A 83 11.92 17.69 -12.55
CA PHE A 83 11.70 16.27 -12.40
C PHE A 83 11.45 15.67 -13.80
N ASN A 84 12.19 14.63 -14.17
CA ASN A 84 12.07 14.02 -15.49
C ASN A 84 10.81 13.13 -15.56
N SER A 85 9.66 13.77 -15.75
CA SER A 85 8.33 13.14 -15.85
C SER A 85 8.26 12.09 -16.98
N GLY A 86 9.04 12.27 -18.05
CA GLY A 86 9.16 11.32 -19.15
C GLY A 86 9.76 9.98 -18.72
N ASN A 87 10.77 10.00 -17.85
CA ASN A 87 11.37 8.78 -17.32
C ASN A 87 10.39 8.02 -16.42
N MET A 88 9.65 8.73 -15.55
CA MET A 88 8.70 8.10 -14.62
C MET A 88 7.52 7.43 -15.36
N THR A 89 6.98 8.10 -16.37
CA THR A 89 5.89 7.55 -17.19
C THR A 89 6.34 6.27 -17.92
N SER A 90 7.57 6.28 -18.45
CA SER A 90 8.17 5.11 -19.09
C SER A 90 8.34 3.95 -18.12
N SER A 91 8.89 4.21 -16.91
CA SER A 91 9.01 3.20 -15.85
C SER A 91 7.66 2.62 -15.43
N LEU A 92 6.61 3.45 -15.32
CA LEU A 92 5.25 2.99 -15.02
C LEU A 92 4.67 2.10 -16.12
N ASN A 93 4.91 2.41 -17.39
CA ASN A 93 4.48 1.56 -18.51
C ASN A 93 5.21 0.21 -18.54
N THR A 94 6.52 0.21 -18.25
CA THR A 94 7.28 -1.03 -18.09
C THR A 94 6.76 -1.85 -16.91
N LEU A 95 6.44 -1.20 -15.79
CA LEU A 95 5.89 -1.85 -14.61
C LEU A 95 4.53 -2.51 -14.88
N ASP A 96 3.63 -1.79 -15.57
CA ASP A 96 2.32 -2.26 -16.01
C ASP A 96 2.45 -3.52 -16.89
N THR A 97 3.34 -3.46 -17.89
CA THR A 97 3.65 -4.59 -18.78
C THR A 97 4.20 -5.80 -18.01
N ASN A 98 5.12 -5.57 -17.07
CA ASN A 98 5.71 -6.63 -16.24
C ASN A 98 4.67 -7.26 -15.31
N ALA A 99 3.74 -6.47 -14.77
CA ALA A 99 2.63 -6.98 -13.98
C ALA A 99 1.70 -7.86 -14.82
N ASP A 100 1.38 -7.47 -16.06
CA ASP A 100 0.59 -8.31 -16.97
C ASP A 100 1.28 -9.64 -17.28
N GLN A 101 2.58 -9.62 -17.56
CA GLN A 101 3.36 -10.84 -17.80
C GLN A 101 3.38 -11.76 -16.57
N LEU A 102 3.54 -11.19 -15.37
CA LEU A 102 3.51 -11.91 -14.10
C LEU A 102 2.14 -12.56 -13.86
N SER A 103 1.05 -11.82 -14.08
CA SER A 103 -0.31 -12.35 -14.00
C SER A 103 -0.49 -13.57 -14.92
N GLY A 104 -0.05 -13.47 -16.18
CA GLY A 104 -0.12 -14.57 -17.14
C GLY A 104 0.74 -15.79 -16.75
N ARG A 105 1.82 -15.60 -16.01
CA ARG A 105 2.64 -16.71 -15.48
C ARG A 105 2.00 -17.37 -14.26
N ILE A 106 1.49 -16.59 -13.31
CA ILE A 106 0.73 -17.11 -12.16
C ILE A 106 -0.45 -17.96 -12.67
N GLN A 107 -1.20 -17.45 -13.64
CA GLN A 107 -2.31 -18.18 -14.25
C GLN A 107 -1.84 -19.51 -14.87
N ARG A 108 -0.79 -19.49 -15.70
CA ARG A 108 -0.26 -20.72 -16.31
C ARG A 108 0.24 -21.74 -15.28
N PHE A 109 0.93 -21.28 -14.24
CA PHE A 109 1.41 -22.13 -13.16
C PHE A 109 0.25 -22.82 -12.42
N LEU A 110 -0.76 -22.05 -12.03
CA LEU A 110 -1.91 -22.61 -11.33
C LEU A 110 -2.73 -23.57 -12.22
N GLN A 111 -2.81 -23.29 -13.53
CA GLN A 111 -3.46 -24.17 -14.48
C GLN A 111 -2.69 -25.47 -14.70
N SER A 112 -1.38 -25.41 -14.92
CA SER A 112 -0.54 -26.58 -15.20
C SER A 112 -0.44 -27.53 -14.00
N THR A 113 -0.56 -26.99 -12.78
CA THR A 113 -0.54 -27.78 -11.54
C THR A 113 -1.92 -28.29 -11.12
N GLY A 114 -2.98 -28.03 -11.90
CA GLY A 114 -4.35 -28.41 -11.57
C GLY A 114 -4.98 -27.61 -10.42
N ARG A 115 -4.25 -26.63 -9.86
CA ARG A 115 -4.67 -25.77 -8.74
C ARG A 115 -5.70 -24.72 -9.14
N TRP A 116 -5.94 -24.56 -10.43
CA TRP A 116 -6.86 -23.58 -10.99
C TRP A 116 -8.33 -24.01 -11.01
N ALA A 117 -8.63 -25.31 -11.06
CA ALA A 117 -9.97 -25.76 -11.44
C ALA A 117 -10.88 -26.06 -10.24
N PRO A 118 -12.18 -25.67 -10.28
CA PRO A 118 -12.85 -24.78 -11.24
C PRO A 118 -12.53 -23.28 -11.01
N GLN A 119 -11.94 -22.97 -9.87
CA GLN A 119 -11.37 -21.68 -9.50
C GLN A 119 -10.24 -21.94 -8.49
N PRO A 120 -9.23 -21.04 -8.41
CA PRO A 120 -8.25 -21.06 -7.33
C PRO A 120 -8.93 -21.07 -5.97
N LYS A 121 -8.36 -21.77 -5.00
CA LYS A 121 -8.88 -21.85 -3.62
C LYS A 121 -7.77 -21.53 -2.63
N GLY A 122 -8.15 -21.16 -1.41
CA GLY A 122 -7.21 -20.88 -0.32
C GLY A 122 -6.13 -19.87 -0.73
N ASN A 123 -4.87 -20.22 -0.52
CA ASN A 123 -3.71 -19.36 -0.80
C ASN A 123 -3.64 -18.95 -2.29
N ASP A 124 -4.11 -19.79 -3.22
CA ASP A 124 -4.08 -19.45 -4.65
C ASP A 124 -5.04 -18.32 -4.99
N MET A 125 -6.20 -18.29 -4.34
CA MET A 125 -7.14 -17.17 -4.46
C MET A 125 -6.52 -15.89 -3.89
N GLN A 126 -5.80 -15.98 -2.77
CA GLN A 126 -5.11 -14.83 -2.19
C GLN A 126 -4.05 -14.26 -3.14
N VAL A 127 -3.30 -15.11 -3.85
CA VAL A 127 -2.35 -14.66 -4.88
C VAL A 127 -3.08 -13.90 -5.99
N CYS A 128 -4.21 -14.43 -6.49
CA CYS A 128 -5.00 -13.75 -7.51
C CYS A 128 -5.52 -12.37 -7.04
N VAL A 129 -6.01 -12.28 -5.80
CA VAL A 129 -6.49 -11.02 -5.21
C VAL A 129 -5.34 -10.02 -5.01
N ALA A 130 -4.20 -10.46 -4.48
CA ALA A 130 -3.01 -9.63 -4.31
C ALA A 130 -2.49 -9.09 -5.66
N MET A 131 -2.49 -9.94 -6.69
CA MET A 131 -2.10 -9.55 -8.05
C MET A 131 -3.06 -8.52 -8.65
N GLN A 132 -4.37 -8.69 -8.45
CA GLN A 132 -5.36 -7.71 -8.90
C GLN A 132 -5.19 -6.36 -8.19
N ALA A 133 -5.00 -6.37 -6.87
CA ALA A 133 -4.80 -5.16 -6.07
C ALA A 133 -3.55 -4.40 -6.56
N LEU A 134 -2.45 -5.11 -6.80
CA LEU A 134 -1.23 -4.55 -7.36
C LEU A 134 -1.48 -3.87 -8.72
N LYS A 135 -2.15 -4.55 -9.67
CA LYS A 135 -2.49 -3.96 -10.98
C LYS A 135 -3.37 -2.71 -10.84
N GLN A 136 -4.34 -2.72 -9.93
CA GLN A 136 -5.17 -1.54 -9.66
C GLN A 136 -4.34 -0.36 -9.14
N GLN A 137 -3.38 -0.61 -8.24
CA GLN A 137 -2.47 0.41 -7.72
C GLN A 137 -1.55 0.97 -8.81
N ILE A 138 -1.01 0.12 -9.69
CA ILE A 138 -0.24 0.57 -10.86
C ILE A 138 -1.07 1.52 -11.72
N GLY A 139 -2.32 1.17 -12.01
CA GLY A 139 -3.24 2.02 -12.77
C GLY A 139 -3.55 3.36 -12.08
N GLN A 140 -3.68 3.38 -10.75
CA GLN A 140 -3.88 4.62 -9.98
C GLN A 140 -2.66 5.53 -10.03
N VAL A 141 -1.45 4.98 -9.83
CA VAL A 141 -0.18 5.73 -9.90
C VAL A 141 0.01 6.27 -11.33
N LYS A 142 -0.23 5.45 -12.36
CA LYS A 142 -0.10 5.85 -13.76
C LYS A 142 -1.03 7.00 -14.15
N ARG A 143 -2.28 7.01 -13.68
CA ARG A 143 -3.19 8.15 -13.88
C ARG A 143 -2.71 9.42 -13.17
N SER A 144 -2.08 9.27 -12.02
CA SER A 144 -1.63 10.41 -11.20
C SER A 144 -0.26 10.94 -11.63
N ALA A 145 0.56 10.11 -12.31
CA ALA A 145 1.87 10.49 -12.85
C ALA A 145 1.79 11.49 -14.00
N GLY A 146 0.64 11.63 -14.65
CA GLY A 146 0.42 12.62 -15.72
C GLY A 146 0.29 14.07 -15.23
N GLY A 147 0.30 14.30 -13.90
CA GLY A 147 0.26 15.63 -13.28
C GLY A 147 1.53 15.99 -12.52
N ASN A 148 1.51 17.14 -11.83
CA ASN A 148 2.57 17.52 -10.89
C ASN A 148 2.70 16.45 -9.79
N ILE A 149 3.93 16.15 -9.35
CA ILE A 149 4.18 15.25 -8.22
C ILE A 149 3.59 15.89 -6.97
N THR A 150 2.41 15.42 -6.58
CA THR A 150 1.73 15.82 -5.35
C THR A 150 2.14 14.89 -4.21
N PRO A 151 1.99 15.29 -2.94
CA PRO A 151 2.11 14.38 -1.80
C PRO A 151 1.24 13.12 -1.96
N GLN A 152 0.11 13.25 -2.66
CA GLN A 152 -0.77 12.13 -2.99
C GLN A 152 -0.09 11.09 -3.89
N PHE A 153 0.76 11.51 -4.82
CA PHE A 153 1.53 10.59 -5.67
C PHE A 153 2.54 9.75 -4.87
N GLN A 154 3.24 10.37 -3.91
CA GLN A 154 4.16 9.64 -3.03
C GLN A 154 3.43 8.60 -2.17
N MET A 155 2.25 8.95 -1.66
CA MET A 155 1.39 8.00 -0.94
C MET A 155 0.98 6.83 -1.82
N GLN A 156 0.59 7.07 -3.07
CA GLN A 156 0.23 6.00 -4.02
C GLN A 156 1.42 5.09 -4.36
N LEU A 157 2.63 5.65 -4.50
CA LEU A 157 3.85 4.84 -4.68
C LEU A 157 4.15 3.96 -3.46
N SER A 158 3.95 4.49 -2.25
CA SER A 158 4.09 3.69 -1.02
C SER A 158 3.06 2.56 -0.95
N GLN A 159 1.80 2.82 -1.31
CA GLN A 159 0.75 1.78 -1.38
C GLN A 159 1.06 0.72 -2.45
N LEU A 160 1.64 1.15 -3.58
CA LEU A 160 2.09 0.25 -4.64
C LEU A 160 3.22 -0.67 -4.15
N GLN A 161 4.20 -0.14 -3.43
CA GLN A 161 5.29 -0.92 -2.84
C GLN A 161 4.78 -1.96 -1.84
N GLN A 162 3.84 -1.59 -0.97
CA GLN A 162 3.21 -2.55 -0.07
C GLN A 162 2.48 -3.67 -0.83
N SER A 163 1.75 -3.32 -1.88
CA SER A 163 1.01 -4.29 -2.69
C SER A 163 1.96 -5.29 -3.33
N ALA A 164 3.13 -4.83 -3.79
CA ALA A 164 4.19 -5.69 -4.32
C ALA A 164 4.79 -6.60 -3.22
N ASN A 165 5.06 -6.06 -2.04
CA ASN A 165 5.53 -6.86 -0.89
C ASN A 165 4.52 -7.96 -0.51
N ASN A 166 3.24 -7.60 -0.43
CA ASN A 166 2.18 -8.55 -0.11
C ASN A 166 2.07 -9.67 -1.16
N LEU A 167 2.14 -9.32 -2.45
CA LEU A 167 2.13 -10.31 -3.52
C LEU A 167 3.28 -11.31 -3.37
N VAL A 168 4.51 -10.84 -3.16
CA VAL A 168 5.69 -11.71 -2.98
C VAL A 168 5.49 -12.68 -1.82
N ASN A 169 5.04 -12.17 -0.67
CA ASN A 169 4.78 -12.99 0.53
C ASN A 169 3.67 -14.03 0.27
N THR A 170 2.57 -13.60 -0.36
CA THR A 170 1.44 -14.48 -0.67
C THR A 170 1.86 -15.57 -1.66
N MET A 171 2.67 -15.24 -2.67
CA MET A 171 3.21 -16.22 -3.62
C MET A 171 4.15 -17.23 -2.95
N GLN A 172 4.91 -16.80 -1.94
CA GLN A 172 5.74 -17.70 -1.14
C GLN A 172 4.88 -18.68 -0.33
N ILE A 173 3.84 -18.17 0.35
CA ILE A 173 2.90 -18.98 1.15
C ILE A 173 2.10 -19.96 0.26
N ALA A 174 1.69 -19.52 -0.92
CA ALA A 174 1.02 -20.37 -1.90
C ALA A 174 1.96 -21.38 -2.58
N GLY A 175 3.27 -21.33 -2.35
CA GLY A 175 4.22 -22.23 -3.00
C GLY A 175 4.23 -22.06 -4.52
N ILE A 176 4.12 -20.82 -5.00
CA ILE A 176 4.34 -20.50 -6.42
C ILE A 176 5.81 -20.80 -6.77
N ASP A 177 6.06 -21.27 -7.99
CA ASP A 177 7.40 -21.65 -8.42
C ASP A 177 8.43 -20.51 -8.25
N PRO A 178 9.72 -20.83 -7.98
CA PRO A 178 10.75 -19.83 -7.76
C PRO A 178 10.95 -18.86 -8.94
N GLY A 179 10.74 -19.32 -10.19
CA GLY A 179 10.92 -18.48 -11.38
C GLY A 179 9.87 -17.38 -11.46
N THR A 180 8.60 -17.72 -11.22
CA THR A 180 7.50 -16.73 -11.17
C THR A 180 7.65 -15.81 -9.94
N ARG A 181 8.08 -16.33 -8.79
CA ARG A 181 8.39 -15.51 -7.61
C ARG A 181 9.54 -14.53 -7.84
N GLY A 182 10.60 -14.95 -8.52
CA GLY A 182 11.72 -14.07 -8.88
C GLY A 182 11.28 -12.87 -9.71
N GLN A 183 10.28 -13.03 -10.58
CA GLN A 183 9.71 -11.90 -11.32
C GLN A 183 8.90 -10.94 -10.45
N ALA A 184 8.13 -11.46 -9.48
CA ALA A 184 7.45 -10.62 -8.51
C ALA A 184 8.44 -9.80 -7.65
N GLN A 185 9.59 -10.41 -7.31
CA GLN A 185 10.69 -9.71 -6.62
C GLN A 185 11.28 -8.60 -7.50
N MET A 186 11.60 -8.88 -8.77
CA MET A 186 12.08 -7.83 -9.69
C MET A 186 11.06 -6.68 -9.84
N LEU A 187 9.77 -7.00 -9.90
CA LEU A 187 8.71 -5.99 -9.97
C LEU A 187 8.70 -5.10 -8.72
N ARG A 188 8.79 -5.71 -7.54
CA ARG A 188 8.93 -5.01 -6.25
C ARG A 188 10.17 -4.12 -6.23
N ASP A 189 11.31 -4.64 -6.68
CA ASP A 189 12.58 -3.92 -6.67
C ASP A 189 12.55 -2.72 -7.63
N ASN A 190 11.89 -2.85 -8.79
CA ASN A 190 11.64 -1.74 -9.71
C ASN A 190 10.78 -0.64 -9.06
N ILE A 191 9.74 -1.01 -8.29
CA ILE A 191 8.92 -0.03 -7.55
C ILE A 191 9.76 0.69 -6.50
N SER A 192 10.63 -0.03 -5.78
CA SER A 192 11.54 0.56 -4.81
C SER A 192 12.53 1.54 -5.46
N GLN A 193 13.05 1.21 -6.64
CA GLN A 193 13.89 2.14 -7.42
C GLN A 193 13.09 3.38 -7.83
N MET A 194 11.86 3.24 -8.32
CA MET A 194 10.99 4.36 -8.66
C MET A 194 10.69 5.26 -7.46
N MET A 195 10.48 4.68 -6.28
CA MET A 195 10.34 5.45 -5.05
C MET A 195 11.58 6.27 -4.72
N SER A 196 12.78 5.69 -4.86
CA SER A 196 14.04 6.41 -4.66
C SER A 196 14.25 7.54 -5.67
N MET A 197 13.72 7.40 -6.89
CA MET A 197 13.74 8.47 -7.90
C MET A 197 12.71 9.56 -7.60
N SER A 198 11.59 9.22 -6.95
CA SER A 198 10.48 10.13 -6.63
C SER A 198 10.68 10.96 -5.37
N SER A 199 11.76 10.73 -4.61
CA SER A 199 12.16 11.64 -3.54
C SER A 199 12.61 12.94 -4.19
N ILE A 200 11.70 13.91 -4.27
CA ILE A 200 12.06 15.31 -4.42
C ILE A 200 12.98 15.58 -3.22
N THR A 201 14.23 15.88 -3.51
CA THR A 201 15.21 16.33 -2.52
C THR A 201 15.25 17.85 -2.61
N PRO A 202 14.48 18.62 -1.83
CA PRO A 202 14.79 20.03 -1.64
C PRO A 202 15.97 20.09 -0.67
N GLY A 203 17.19 19.92 -1.19
CA GLY A 203 18.42 19.99 -0.40
C GLY A 203 18.58 18.85 0.61
N GLY A 204 19.38 17.84 0.26
CA GLY A 204 19.92 16.79 1.14
C GLY A 204 19.07 16.32 2.33
N ASN A 205 18.18 15.34 2.12
CA ASN A 205 17.90 14.29 3.10
C ASN A 205 17.08 13.17 2.44
N THR A 206 17.57 11.94 2.56
CA THR A 206 16.97 10.72 2.05
C THR A 206 15.66 10.41 2.80
N ILE A 207 14.55 10.34 2.07
CA ILE A 207 13.24 9.93 2.58
C ILE A 207 13.24 8.40 2.70
N ASN A 208 13.13 7.87 3.93
CA ASN A 208 13.08 6.44 4.19
C ASN A 208 11.61 5.95 4.32
N PRO A 209 11.11 5.04 3.47
CA PRO A 209 9.68 4.73 3.36
C PRO A 209 9.22 3.56 4.26
N PHE A 210 9.46 3.63 5.57
CA PHE A 210 9.09 2.54 6.50
C PHE A 210 7.66 2.59 7.05
N TRP A 211 6.84 3.56 6.64
CA TRP A 211 5.49 3.73 7.16
C TRP A 211 4.45 3.47 6.10
N ASN A 212 4.05 2.21 5.97
CA ASN A 212 2.73 1.98 5.46
C ASN A 212 2.12 0.75 6.13
N MET A 213 0.99 0.98 6.80
CA MET A 213 0.27 0.07 7.66
C MET A 213 -1.13 -0.12 7.05
N GLY A 214 -1.34 -1.27 6.42
CA GLY A 214 -2.58 -1.62 5.73
C GLY A 214 -2.51 -3.04 5.18
N GLN A 215 -2.65 -4.04 6.05
CA GLN A 215 -2.89 -5.43 5.65
C GLN A 215 -3.98 -6.00 6.57
N PRO A 216 -5.19 -6.28 6.05
CA PRO A 216 -6.02 -7.32 6.63
C PRO A 216 -5.41 -8.65 6.17
N TYR A 217 -4.99 -9.49 7.12
CA TYR A 217 -4.45 -10.86 6.95
C TYR A 217 -2.94 -11.00 6.72
N GLY A 218 -2.24 -11.42 7.77
CA GLY A 218 -1.08 -12.33 7.67
C GLY A 218 0.17 -11.92 8.43
N GLY A 219 0.44 -10.62 8.58
CA GLY A 219 1.55 -10.11 9.38
C GLY A 219 1.33 -8.64 9.66
N SER A 220 0.89 -8.28 10.87
CA SER A 220 0.77 -6.87 11.21
C SER A 220 2.16 -6.26 11.14
N PRO A 221 2.34 -5.14 10.42
CA PRO A 221 3.62 -4.46 10.35
C PRO A 221 4.11 -4.13 11.77
N MET A 222 5.33 -4.55 12.08
CA MET A 222 5.95 -4.23 13.36
C MET A 222 6.35 -2.76 13.33
N LEU A 223 5.77 -1.96 14.21
CA LEU A 223 6.26 -0.64 14.55
C LEU A 223 7.63 -0.85 15.19
N HIS A 224 8.68 -0.25 14.65
CA HIS A 224 9.97 -0.15 15.31
C HIS A 224 10.59 1.21 14.97
N VAL A 225 10.60 2.11 15.95
CA VAL A 225 11.20 3.44 15.84
C VAL A 225 12.19 3.61 16.97
N ASN A 226 13.35 4.18 16.66
CA ASN A 226 14.31 4.62 17.66
C ASN A 226 14.77 6.02 17.27
N GLN A 227 14.66 6.96 18.19
CA GLN A 227 15.04 8.34 17.93
C GLN A 227 15.60 9.01 19.18
N SER A 228 16.68 9.74 18.98
CA SER A 228 17.24 10.65 19.97
C SER A 228 16.52 11.99 19.96
N GLY A 229 16.42 12.61 21.12
CA GLY A 229 15.67 13.83 21.34
C GLY A 229 15.86 14.37 22.75
N ARG A 230 14.89 15.15 23.22
CA ARG A 230 14.87 15.68 24.58
C ARG A 230 13.50 15.44 25.17
N GLY A 231 13.46 14.72 26.29
CA GLY A 231 12.23 14.49 27.02
C GLY A 231 12.37 14.61 28.52
N GLN A 232 11.23 14.66 29.18
CA GLN A 232 11.12 14.68 30.63
C GLN A 232 9.85 13.97 31.10
N LEU A 233 9.93 13.35 32.27
CA LEU A 233 8.80 12.85 33.04
C LEU A 233 8.66 13.70 34.29
N THR A 234 7.42 14.12 34.56
CA THR A 234 7.02 14.85 35.76
C THR A 234 5.96 14.03 36.47
N VAL A 235 6.07 13.88 37.80
CA VAL A 235 5.06 13.24 38.64
C VAL A 235 4.67 14.24 39.74
N MET A 236 3.38 14.55 39.88
CA MET A 236 2.85 15.60 40.78
C MET A 236 3.51 16.99 40.64
N GLY A 237 3.91 17.37 39.42
CA GLY A 237 4.59 18.66 39.20
C GLY A 237 6.07 18.67 39.61
N GLN A 238 6.62 17.57 40.12
CA GLN A 238 8.05 17.42 40.36
C GLN A 238 8.72 16.76 39.15
N GLN A 239 9.76 17.40 38.61
CA GLN A 239 10.56 16.83 37.53
C GLN A 239 11.27 15.58 38.04
N TYR A 240 10.88 14.42 37.53
CA TYR A 240 11.33 13.13 38.03
C TYR A 240 12.51 12.59 37.20
N MET A 241 12.44 12.68 35.87
CA MET A 241 13.48 12.14 34.97
C MET A 241 13.62 12.96 33.68
N ARG A 242 14.82 12.91 33.08
CA ARG A 242 15.09 13.43 31.73
C ARG A 242 15.47 12.27 30.81
N PHE A 243 14.98 12.31 29.58
CA PHE A 243 15.22 11.31 28.55
C PHE A 243 15.96 11.93 27.37
N ARG A 244 16.82 11.13 26.74
CA ARG A 244 17.53 11.48 25.51
C ARG A 244 17.12 10.62 24.33
N ASP A 245 16.58 9.44 24.58
CA ASP A 245 16.21 8.49 23.53
C ASP A 245 14.82 7.95 23.79
N LEU A 246 14.10 7.69 22.71
CA LEU A 246 12.80 7.05 22.69
C LEU A 246 12.82 5.92 21.67
N SER A 247 12.47 4.72 22.12
CA SER A 247 12.20 3.58 21.25
C SER A 247 10.74 3.16 21.36
N VAL A 248 10.09 2.92 20.23
CA VAL A 248 8.70 2.49 20.14
C VAL A 248 8.63 1.21 19.33
N GLU A 249 8.17 0.12 19.93
CA GLU A 249 8.12 -1.20 19.30
C GLU A 249 6.76 -1.90 19.45
N THR A 250 6.28 -2.57 18.40
CA THR A 250 5.13 -3.49 18.52
C THR A 250 5.58 -4.76 19.25
N ILE A 251 4.99 -5.02 20.40
CA ILE A 251 5.27 -6.23 21.20
C ILE A 251 4.27 -7.35 20.92
N ASP A 252 3.03 -7.01 20.54
CA ASP A 252 2.03 -7.99 20.10
C ASP A 252 1.22 -7.41 18.93
N PRO A 253 1.43 -7.94 17.71
CA PRO A 253 0.72 -7.49 16.51
C PRO A 253 -0.77 -7.82 16.50
N VAL A 254 -1.21 -8.83 17.25
CA VAL A 254 -2.61 -9.30 17.30
C VAL A 254 -3.44 -8.38 18.17
N SER A 255 -2.97 -8.09 19.38
CA SER A 255 -3.63 -7.15 20.30
C SER A 255 -3.26 -5.68 20.05
N ARG A 256 -2.43 -5.41 19.02
CA ARG A 256 -1.91 -4.08 18.69
C ARG A 256 -1.23 -3.41 19.88
N ARG A 257 -0.52 -4.19 20.70
CA ARG A 257 0.21 -3.66 21.86
C ARG A 257 1.57 -3.15 21.45
N VAL A 258 1.88 -1.97 21.97
CA VAL A 258 3.13 -1.26 21.73
C VAL A 258 3.82 -1.02 23.06
N ARG A 259 5.15 -1.04 23.02
CA ARG A 259 6.03 -0.60 24.10
C ARG A 259 6.73 0.68 23.68
N ALA A 260 6.70 1.70 24.54
CA ALA A 260 7.48 2.92 24.42
C ALA A 260 8.50 2.97 25.55
N SER A 261 9.78 2.93 25.20
CA SER A 261 10.92 2.95 26.11
C SER A 261 11.61 4.31 26.04
N PHE A 262 11.58 5.07 27.13
CA PHE A 262 12.23 6.36 27.28
C PHE A 262 13.50 6.18 28.11
N SER A 263 14.67 6.52 27.56
CA SER A 263 15.96 6.35 28.24
C SER A 263 16.79 7.63 28.21
N GLY A 264 17.59 7.89 29.25
CA GLY A 264 18.39 9.12 29.35
C GLY A 264 19.51 9.11 30.38
N GLY A 265 20.14 7.96 30.62
CA GLY A 265 21.16 7.78 31.65
C GLY A 265 21.04 6.40 32.31
N ARG A 266 21.20 6.33 33.64
CA ARG A 266 20.96 5.10 34.42
C ARG A 266 19.49 4.78 34.64
N ASP A 267 18.61 5.78 34.44
CA ASP A 267 17.18 5.67 34.65
C ASP A 267 16.40 5.91 33.35
N GLY A 268 15.35 5.13 33.16
CA GLY A 268 14.39 5.23 32.07
C GLY A 268 13.00 4.86 32.56
N VAL A 269 12.01 5.00 31.68
CA VAL A 269 10.64 4.50 31.91
C VAL A 269 10.17 3.76 30.68
N ILE A 270 9.54 2.62 30.89
CA ILE A 270 8.87 1.83 29.88
C ILE A 270 7.37 1.99 30.13
N LEU A 271 6.64 2.38 29.09
CA LEU A 271 5.19 2.39 29.05
C LEU A 271 4.72 1.41 27.98
N SER A 272 3.60 0.74 28.22
CA SER A 272 2.99 -0.14 27.22
C SER A 272 1.48 -0.15 27.31
N GLY A 273 0.85 -0.55 26.21
CA GLY A 273 -0.59 -0.65 26.09
C GLY A 273 -1.05 -0.87 24.65
N PRO A 274 -2.36 -1.09 24.42
CA PRO A 274 -2.92 -1.20 23.08
C PRO A 274 -3.00 0.15 22.37
N ILE A 275 -2.81 0.14 21.05
CA ILE A 275 -3.11 1.30 20.18
C ILE A 275 -4.64 1.48 20.12
N THR A 276 -5.12 2.63 20.58
CA THR A 276 -6.56 3.00 20.54
C THR A 276 -6.92 3.87 19.35
N ASN A 277 -5.98 4.68 18.86
CA ASN A 277 -6.14 5.48 17.65
C ASN A 277 -4.85 5.48 16.84
N GLN A 278 -4.97 5.51 15.52
CA GLN A 278 -3.84 5.51 14.62
C GLN A 278 -4.18 6.30 13.37
N THR A 279 -3.33 7.29 13.08
CA THR A 279 -3.44 8.18 11.92
C THR A 279 -2.10 8.22 11.19
N MET A 280 -2.04 8.90 10.04
CA MET A 280 -0.76 9.13 9.36
C MET A 280 0.22 9.97 10.19
N ASN A 281 -0.29 10.85 11.04
CA ASN A 281 0.51 11.80 11.80
C ASN A 281 0.82 11.33 13.23
N GLY A 282 0.43 10.11 13.60
CA GLY A 282 0.66 9.63 14.95
C GLY A 282 -0.18 8.44 15.39
N ILE A 283 0.16 7.94 16.57
CA ILE A 283 -0.58 6.90 17.29
C ILE A 283 -0.95 7.37 18.69
N THR A 284 -2.08 6.86 19.18
CA THR A 284 -2.52 7.00 20.57
C THR A 284 -2.54 5.62 21.22
N ILE A 285 -1.89 5.50 22.36
CA ILE A 285 -1.78 4.27 23.15
C ILE A 285 -2.52 4.49 24.47
N ALA A 286 -3.41 3.56 24.83
CA ALA A 286 -3.98 3.51 26.18
C ALA A 286 -2.96 2.82 27.09
N VAL A 287 -2.24 3.59 27.89
CA VAL A 287 -1.17 3.09 28.75
C VAL A 287 -1.79 2.33 29.92
N ASP A 288 -1.41 1.06 30.07
CA ASP A 288 -1.93 0.14 31.11
C ASP A 288 -0.83 -0.59 31.89
N SER A 289 0.45 -0.42 31.50
CA SER A 289 1.58 -1.10 32.15
C SER A 289 2.86 -0.26 32.10
N SER A 290 3.62 -0.26 33.19
CA SER A 290 4.94 0.40 33.32
C SER A 290 5.91 -0.40 34.18
N ASP A 291 7.21 -0.23 33.93
CA ASP A 291 8.29 -0.74 34.79
C ASP A 291 8.48 0.07 36.09
N LYS A 292 7.80 1.22 36.25
CA LYS A 292 7.85 2.07 37.46
C LYS A 292 6.63 1.93 38.39
N GLY A 293 5.79 0.93 38.14
CA GLY A 293 4.65 0.59 38.99
C GLY A 293 3.31 0.66 38.26
N SER A 294 2.23 0.82 39.03
CA SER A 294 0.87 0.90 38.48
C SER A 294 0.74 2.18 37.66
N VAL A 295 0.24 2.07 36.43
CA VAL A 295 0.04 3.22 35.54
C VAL A 295 -1.30 3.10 34.81
N ASN A 296 -1.96 4.23 34.60
CA ASN A 296 -3.04 4.36 33.65
C ASN A 296 -2.91 5.70 32.94
N GLY A 297 -3.21 5.76 31.64
CA GLY A 297 -3.13 7.04 30.94
C GLY A 297 -3.23 6.92 29.43
N VAL A 298 -2.89 8.01 28.77
CA VAL A 298 -2.84 8.10 27.31
C VAL A 298 -1.46 8.56 26.90
N LEU A 299 -0.88 7.93 25.89
CA LEU A 299 0.38 8.30 25.26
C LEU A 299 0.10 8.60 23.80
N ASN A 300 0.33 9.86 23.41
CA ASN A 300 0.22 10.33 22.03
C ASN A 300 1.63 10.48 21.47
N ILE A 301 1.89 9.82 20.34
CA ILE A 301 3.14 9.91 19.61
C ILE A 301 2.80 10.49 18.26
N SER A 302 3.29 11.68 17.95
CA SER A 302 3.18 12.26 16.61
C SER A 302 4.38 11.91 15.76
N PHE A 303 4.14 11.79 14.47
CA PHE A 303 5.17 11.62 13.47
C PHE A 303 5.24 12.86 12.57
N VAL A 304 6.46 13.23 12.19
CA VAL A 304 6.72 14.25 11.16
C VAL A 304 6.82 13.59 9.77
N SER A 305 6.91 14.40 8.71
CA SER A 305 6.82 13.95 7.32
C SER A 305 7.88 12.92 6.89
N ASN A 306 9.01 12.82 7.59
CA ASN A 306 10.04 11.82 7.37
C ASN A 306 9.83 10.52 8.16
N GLY A 307 8.72 10.39 8.89
CA GLY A 307 8.42 9.24 9.72
C GLY A 307 9.17 9.20 11.07
N SER A 308 9.96 10.22 11.37
CA SER A 308 10.51 10.43 12.70
C SER A 308 9.41 10.84 13.67
N ILE A 309 9.63 10.56 14.94
CA ILE A 309 8.86 11.08 16.06
C ILE A 309 9.05 12.59 16.11
N GLY A 310 7.95 13.33 15.99
CA GLY A 310 7.96 14.79 16.15
C GLY A 310 7.87 15.15 17.63
N ASN A 311 6.70 14.90 18.21
CA ASN A 311 6.43 15.14 19.62
C ASN A 311 5.70 13.96 20.24
N VAL A 312 6.02 13.69 21.50
CA VAL A 312 5.35 12.70 22.32
C VAL A 312 4.85 13.37 23.58
N SER A 313 3.59 13.13 23.90
CA SER A 313 2.99 13.57 25.15
C SER A 313 2.25 12.41 25.80
N SER A 314 2.39 12.28 27.12
CA SER A 314 1.58 11.35 27.88
C SER A 314 1.06 12.01 29.15
N THR A 315 -0.17 11.68 29.52
CA THR A 315 -0.79 12.12 30.78
C THR A 315 -1.59 10.98 31.38
N GLY A 316 -1.57 10.87 32.71
CA GLY A 316 -2.30 9.84 33.43
C GLY A 316 -1.98 9.81 34.91
N GLN A 317 -2.17 8.66 35.55
CA GLN A 317 -1.69 8.41 36.92
C GLN A 317 -0.63 7.32 36.93
N MET A 318 0.41 7.52 37.74
CA MET A 318 1.47 6.56 38.03
C MET A 318 1.53 6.43 39.55
N ASN A 319 1.30 5.23 40.08
CA ASN A 319 1.19 4.95 41.51
C ASN A 319 0.19 5.88 42.23
N GLY A 320 -0.96 6.16 41.59
CA GLY A 320 -2.02 7.04 42.12
C GLY A 320 -1.71 8.54 42.02
N GLN A 321 -0.55 8.91 41.48
CA GLN A 321 -0.12 10.30 41.32
C GLN A 321 -0.19 10.75 39.86
N GLY A 322 -0.63 11.97 39.60
CA GLY A 322 -0.67 12.50 38.22
C GLY A 322 0.72 12.56 37.60
N TYR A 323 0.89 12.04 36.39
CA TYR A 323 2.15 12.14 35.63
C TYR A 323 1.98 12.81 34.28
N ALA A 324 3.07 13.40 33.79
CA ALA A 324 3.18 13.93 32.45
C ALA A 324 4.53 13.58 31.82
N ILE A 325 4.51 13.06 30.59
CA ILE A 325 5.70 12.88 29.75
C ILE A 325 5.65 13.85 28.59
N GLN A 326 6.79 14.46 28.28
CA GLN A 326 7.01 15.22 27.06
C GLN A 326 8.31 14.74 26.44
N PHE A 327 8.34 14.51 25.13
CA PHE A 327 9.56 14.23 24.38
C PHE A 327 9.46 14.89 23.00
N ASN A 328 10.51 15.58 22.60
CA ASN A 328 10.65 16.18 21.27
C ASN A 328 11.80 15.48 20.57
N GLY A 329 11.52 14.89 19.42
CA GLY A 329 12.53 14.27 18.56
C GLY A 329 13.39 15.34 17.88
N ASN A 330 14.67 15.02 17.68
CA ASN A 330 15.57 15.82 16.84
C ASN A 330 15.46 15.42 15.37
#